data_AF-A0A7C6MZN8-F1
#
_entry.id   AF-A0A7C6MZN8-F1
#
_cell.length_a   1.000
_cell.length_b   1.000
_cell.length_c   1.000
_cell.angle_alpha   90.00
_cell.angle_beta   90.00
_cell.angle_gamma   90.00
#
_symmetry.space_group_name_H-M   'P 1'
#
loop_
_entity.id
_entity.type
_entity.pdbx_description
1 polymer ?
#
loop_
_entity_poly.entity_id
_entity_poly.type
_entity_poly.pdbx_seq_one_letter_code
_entity_poly.pdbx_strand_id
1 'polypeptide(L)'
;MEVYNLNDSSEREYKKILSTAFKLLSIRDYTEKEMYIRLCRKKFNKDMIKSVLKELIIKGYINDEQYAEKWINNIAYSKYIGSNGIKHILLKKGISYDIIAEKLNNYNEYEAALLAAKKKEKQISYKGFKKNETKQILGRFLQRKGFTYDVIFRVLDEHDI
;
A
#
# COMPACT_ATOMS: atom_id res chain seq x y z
N MET A 1 2.78 -39.84 -36.83
CA MET A 1 2.66 -39.52 -35.39
C MET A 1 2.93 -38.05 -35.22
N GLU A 2 1.88 -37.25 -35.07
CA GLU A 2 1.95 -35.80 -34.92
C GLU A 2 2.53 -35.43 -33.56
N VAL A 3 3.79 -34.99 -33.54
CA VAL A 3 4.38 -34.25 -32.42
C VAL A 3 4.23 -32.76 -32.72
N TYR A 4 2.99 -32.30 -32.90
CA TYR A 4 2.66 -30.87 -33.02
C TYR A 4 1.69 -30.51 -31.90
N ASN A 5 1.96 -29.40 -31.19
CA ASN A 5 1.01 -28.50 -30.50
C ASN A 5 1.08 -28.26 -28.98
N LEU A 6 1.93 -28.92 -28.18
CA LEU A 6 2.03 -28.55 -26.75
C LEU A 6 2.92 -27.32 -26.49
N ASN A 7 4.06 -27.22 -27.19
CA ASN A 7 4.98 -26.07 -27.03
C ASN A 7 4.43 -24.77 -27.64
N ASP A 8 3.81 -24.83 -28.83
CA ASP A 8 3.29 -23.64 -29.52
C ASP A 8 2.08 -23.03 -28.79
N SER A 9 1.17 -23.86 -28.27
CA SER A 9 0.04 -23.38 -27.45
C SER A 9 0.52 -22.70 -26.17
N SER A 10 1.49 -23.31 -25.49
CA SER A 10 2.08 -22.78 -24.25
C SER A 10 2.82 -21.47 -24.47
N GLU A 11 3.59 -21.38 -25.55
CA GLU A 11 4.31 -20.16 -25.92
C GLU A 11 3.35 -19.02 -26.30
N ARG A 12 2.26 -19.33 -27.02
CA ARG A 12 1.22 -18.35 -27.35
C ARG A 12 0.51 -17.83 -26.11
N GLU A 13 0.17 -18.70 -25.15
CA GLU A 13 -0.45 -18.28 -23.90
C GLU A 13 0.53 -17.42 -23.07
N TYR A 14 1.80 -17.81 -22.97
CA TYR A 14 2.84 -17.02 -22.31
C TYR A 14 2.93 -15.60 -22.86
N LYS A 15 3.02 -15.46 -24.20
CA LYS A 15 3.06 -14.15 -24.88
C LYS A 15 1.81 -13.32 -24.62
N LYS A 16 0.63 -13.95 -24.55
CA LYS A 16 -0.63 -13.27 -24.20
C LYS A 16 -0.65 -12.75 -22.77
N ILE A 17 -0.17 -13.56 -21.81
CA ILE A 17 -0.05 -13.16 -20.40
C ILE A 17 0.91 -11.98 -20.29
N LEU A 18 2.09 -12.07 -20.91
CA LEU A 18 3.11 -11.03 -20.88
C LEU A 18 2.62 -9.72 -21.51
N SER A 19 1.98 -9.78 -22.69
CA SER A 19 1.36 -8.61 -23.33
C SER A 19 0.28 -7.98 -22.45
N THR A 20 -0.53 -8.80 -21.78
CA THR A 20 -1.56 -8.32 -20.85
C THR A 20 -0.95 -7.63 -19.64
N ALA A 21 0.11 -8.20 -19.07
CA ALA A 21 0.83 -7.62 -17.95
C ALA A 21 1.46 -6.28 -18.32
N PHE A 22 2.11 -6.16 -19.48
CA PHE A 22 2.66 -4.88 -19.94
C PHE A 22 1.59 -3.82 -20.17
N LYS A 23 0.42 -4.17 -20.72
CA LYS A 23 -0.72 -3.24 -20.83
C LYS A 23 -1.23 -2.75 -19.48
N LEU A 24 -1.14 -3.59 -18.44
CA LEU A 24 -1.47 -3.16 -17.09
C LEU A 24 -0.40 -2.20 -16.56
N LEU A 25 0.87 -2.60 -16.65
CA LEU A 25 2.02 -1.81 -16.16
C LEU A 25 2.15 -0.44 -16.84
N SER A 26 1.73 -0.31 -18.10
CA SER A 26 1.74 0.98 -18.80
C SER A 26 0.75 2.01 -18.22
N ILE A 27 -0.22 1.58 -17.41
CA ILE A 27 -1.21 2.45 -16.78
C ILE A 27 -0.70 2.95 -15.41
N ARG A 28 -0.10 2.04 -14.63
CA ARG A 28 0.47 2.32 -13.30
C ARG A 28 1.31 1.15 -12.81
N ASP A 29 2.09 1.39 -11.76
CA ASP A 29 2.77 0.34 -11.00
C ASP A 29 1.75 -0.61 -10.35
N TYR A 30 2.06 -1.91 -10.32
CA TYR A 30 1.30 -2.96 -9.65
C TYR A 30 2.22 -3.74 -8.71
N THR A 31 1.67 -4.18 -7.56
CA THR A 31 2.35 -5.19 -6.74
C THR A 31 2.24 -6.56 -7.40
N GLU A 32 3.11 -7.49 -7.01
CA GLU A 32 3.07 -8.88 -7.48
C GLU A 32 1.67 -9.48 -7.29
N LYS A 33 1.09 -9.35 -6.09
CA LYS A 33 -0.23 -9.89 -5.76
C LYS A 33 -1.34 -9.24 -6.59
N GLU A 34 -1.30 -7.92 -6.80
CA GLU A 34 -2.30 -7.25 -7.63
C GLU A 34 -2.24 -7.75 -9.09
N MET A 35 -1.02 -7.90 -9.64
CA MET A 35 -0.82 -8.42 -10.98
C MET A 35 -1.32 -9.87 -11.11
N TYR A 36 -0.94 -10.74 -10.16
CA TYR A 36 -1.39 -12.13 -10.12
C TYR A 36 -2.92 -12.24 -10.13
N ILE A 37 -3.61 -11.49 -9.25
CA ILE A 37 -5.08 -11.51 -9.17
C ILE A 37 -5.70 -11.05 -10.50
N ARG A 38 -5.15 -10.01 -11.13
CA ARG A 38 -5.67 -9.52 -12.41
C ARG A 38 -5.51 -10.51 -13.55
N LEU A 39 -4.35 -11.15 -13.65
CA LEU A 39 -4.10 -12.18 -14.66
C LEU A 39 -4.97 -13.42 -14.41
N CYS A 40 -5.18 -13.83 -13.15
CA CYS A 40 -6.10 -14.91 -12.81
C CYS A 40 -7.54 -14.62 -13.24
N ARG A 41 -8.01 -13.37 -13.11
CA ARG A 41 -9.36 -12.97 -13.57
C ARG A 41 -9.54 -13.06 -15.09
N LYS A 42 -8.44 -13.10 -15.85
CA LYS A 42 -8.45 -13.36 -17.31
C LYS A 42 -8.47 -14.85 -17.65
N LYS A 43 -8.54 -15.73 -16.64
CA LYS A 43 -8.61 -17.20 -16.78
C LYS A 43 -7.38 -17.85 -17.44
N PHE A 44 -6.22 -17.21 -17.35
CA PHE A 44 -4.95 -17.82 -17.79
C PHE A 44 -4.49 -18.94 -16.85
N ASN A 45 -3.65 -19.84 -17.35
CA ASN A 45 -3.00 -20.86 -16.55
C ASN A 45 -2.16 -20.25 -15.40
N LYS A 46 -2.37 -20.72 -14.16
CA LYS A 46 -1.73 -20.17 -12.96
C LYS A 46 -0.22 -20.35 -12.93
N ASP A 47 0.30 -21.45 -13.44
CA ASP A 47 1.74 -21.72 -13.43
C ASP A 47 2.45 -20.86 -14.48
N MET A 48 1.81 -20.63 -15.64
CA MET A 48 2.31 -19.64 -16.61
C MET A 48 2.28 -18.21 -16.07
N ILE A 49 1.23 -17.82 -15.32
CA ILE A 49 1.20 -16.53 -14.63
C ILE A 49 2.40 -16.38 -13.70
N LYS A 50 2.69 -17.40 -12.88
CA LYS A 50 3.84 -17.37 -11.96
C LYS A 50 5.18 -17.23 -12.71
N SER A 51 5.34 -17.94 -13.83
CA SER A 51 6.54 -17.83 -14.67
C SER A 51 6.71 -16.42 -15.24
N VAL A 52 5.64 -15.81 -15.76
CA VAL A 52 5.66 -14.42 -16.26
C VAL A 52 5.96 -13.44 -15.12
N LEU A 53 5.33 -13.60 -13.96
CA LEU A 53 5.59 -12.73 -12.80
C LEU A 53 7.06 -12.81 -12.37
N LYS A 54 7.64 -14.01 -12.31
CA LYS A 54 9.05 -14.20 -12.00
C LYS A 54 9.94 -13.43 -12.99
N GLU A 55 9.65 -13.51 -14.28
CA GLU A 55 10.39 -12.75 -15.30
C GLU A 55 10.25 -11.23 -15.10
N LEU A 56 9.02 -10.75 -14.85
CA LEU A 56 8.75 -9.32 -14.63
C LEU A 56 9.45 -8.78 -13.38
N ILE A 57 9.52 -9.58 -12.31
CA ILE A 57 10.24 -9.23 -11.07
C ILE A 57 11.75 -9.19 -11.32
N ILE A 58 12.32 -10.23 -11.95
CA ILE A 58 13.76 -10.29 -12.27
C ILE A 58 14.18 -9.11 -13.14
N LYS A 59 13.33 -8.71 -14.10
CA LYS A 59 13.58 -7.56 -14.97
C LYS A 59 13.25 -6.20 -14.33
N GLY A 60 12.75 -6.19 -13.10
CA GLY A 60 12.43 -4.97 -12.35
C GLY A 60 11.17 -4.23 -12.80
N TYR A 61 10.32 -4.84 -13.64
CA TYR A 61 9.03 -4.27 -14.03
C TYR A 61 8.00 -4.31 -12.89
N ILE A 62 8.12 -5.28 -12.00
CA ILE A 62 7.36 -5.36 -10.76
C ILE A 62 8.37 -5.34 -9.62
N ASN A 63 8.20 -4.39 -8.71
CA ASN A 63 9.07 -4.22 -7.56
C ASN A 63 8.24 -3.76 -6.36
N ASP A 64 7.95 -4.69 -5.44
CA ASP A 64 7.11 -4.44 -4.27
C ASP A 64 7.80 -3.52 -3.25
N GLU A 65 9.14 -3.53 -3.15
CA GLU A 65 9.89 -2.60 -2.29
C GLU A 65 9.76 -1.17 -2.78
N GLN A 66 10.01 -0.95 -4.08
CA GLN A 66 9.89 0.36 -4.70
C GLN A 66 8.43 0.84 -4.65
N TYR A 67 7.47 -0.07 -4.84
CA TYR A 67 6.06 0.25 -4.69
C TYR A 67 5.74 0.71 -3.27
N ALA A 68 6.19 -0.02 -2.24
CA ALA A 68 5.96 0.31 -0.83
C ALA A 68 6.53 1.69 -0.48
N GLU A 69 7.78 1.95 -0.88
CA GLU A 69 8.45 3.23 -0.65
C GLU A 69 7.70 4.39 -1.29
N LYS A 70 7.38 4.30 -2.59
CA LYS A 70 6.59 5.33 -3.29
C LYS A 70 5.23 5.53 -2.63
N TRP A 71 4.59 4.44 -2.19
CA TRP A 71 3.29 4.52 -1.55
C TRP A 71 3.36 5.25 -0.21
N ILE A 72 4.36 4.96 0.63
CA ILE A 72 4.57 5.63 1.91
C ILE A 72 4.88 7.11 1.69
N ASN A 73 5.84 7.42 0.82
CA ASN A 73 6.29 8.78 0.56
C ASN A 73 5.19 9.67 -0.05
N ASN A 74 4.36 9.12 -0.94
CA ASN A 74 3.34 9.92 -1.64
C ASN A 74 1.97 9.88 -0.95
N ILE A 75 1.51 8.70 -0.52
CA ILE A 75 0.12 8.51 -0.06
C ILE A 75 0.02 8.61 1.46
N ALA A 76 0.95 8.02 2.21
CA ALA A 76 0.86 8.04 3.66
C ALA A 76 1.03 9.46 4.22
N TYR A 77 1.98 10.24 3.69
CA TYR A 77 2.16 11.65 4.08
C TYR A 77 0.99 12.53 3.64
N SER A 78 0.53 12.42 2.39
CA SER A 78 -0.58 13.27 1.91
C SER A 78 -1.91 12.99 2.61
N LYS A 79 -2.15 11.74 3.05
CA LYS A 79 -3.37 11.35 3.75
C LYS A 79 -3.21 11.31 5.28
N TYR A 80 -2.02 11.56 5.80
CA TYR A 80 -1.65 11.43 7.21
C TYR A 80 -2.14 10.10 7.81
N ILE A 81 -1.49 9.00 7.42
CA ILE A 81 -1.85 7.64 7.83
C ILE A 81 -0.80 7.13 8.80
N GLY A 82 -1.20 6.63 9.98
CA GLY A 82 -0.26 6.07 10.94
C GLY A 82 0.31 4.72 10.53
N SER A 83 1.37 4.28 11.21
CA SER A 83 2.16 3.10 10.84
C SER A 83 1.31 1.82 10.79
N ASN A 84 0.35 1.65 11.71
CA ASN A 84 -0.57 0.49 11.67
C ASN A 84 -1.52 0.55 10.47
N GLY A 85 -1.96 1.76 10.08
CA GLY A 85 -2.78 1.98 8.90
C GLY A 85 -2.00 1.67 7.61
N ILE A 86 -0.74 2.11 7.53
CA ILE A 86 0.17 1.80 6.42
C ILE A 86 0.35 0.28 6.31
N LYS A 87 0.71 -0.39 7.42
CA LYS A 87 0.86 -1.86 7.48
C LYS A 87 -0.38 -2.56 6.94
N HIS A 88 -1.55 -2.21 7.44
CA HIS A 88 -2.81 -2.83 7.02
C HIS A 88 -3.05 -2.69 5.51
N ILE A 89 -2.83 -1.50 4.94
CA ILE A 89 -3.07 -1.24 3.52
C ILE A 89 -2.07 -2.00 2.64
N LEU A 90 -0.78 -1.97 2.97
CA LEU A 90 0.27 -2.61 2.17
C LEU A 90 0.21 -4.14 2.27
N LEU A 91 -0.11 -4.70 3.44
CA LEU A 91 -0.37 -6.14 3.60
C LEU A 91 -1.56 -6.59 2.74
N LYS A 92 -2.64 -5.79 2.70
CA LYS A 92 -3.78 -6.08 1.83
C LYS A 92 -3.37 -6.11 0.35
N LYS A 93 -2.46 -5.21 -0.05
CA LYS A 93 -1.84 -5.16 -1.39
C LYS A 93 -0.84 -6.28 -1.66
N GLY A 94 -0.49 -7.08 -0.66
CA GLY A 94 0.36 -8.26 -0.80
C GLY A 94 1.84 -8.04 -0.54
N ILE A 95 2.22 -6.86 -0.07
CA ILE A 95 3.61 -6.57 0.27
C ILE A 95 3.95 -7.32 1.56
N SER A 96 5.13 -7.92 1.62
CA SER A 96 5.59 -8.68 2.78
C SER A 96 5.75 -7.78 4.01
N TYR A 97 5.64 -8.40 5.18
CA TYR A 97 5.86 -7.68 6.44
C TYR A 97 7.26 -7.07 6.52
N ASP A 98 8.29 -7.78 6.06
CA ASP A 98 9.68 -7.35 6.15
C ASP A 98 9.93 -6.08 5.35
N ILE A 99 9.44 -6.02 4.09
CA ILE A 99 9.51 -4.81 3.26
C ILE A 99 8.81 -3.65 3.95
N ILE A 100 7.61 -3.89 4.50
CA ILE A 100 6.84 -2.84 5.17
C ILE A 100 7.58 -2.34 6.41
N ALA A 101 8.11 -3.23 7.24
CA ALA A 101 8.85 -2.90 8.45
C ALA A 101 10.10 -2.07 8.12
N GLU A 102 10.86 -2.49 7.11
CA GLU A 102 12.04 -1.76 6.64
C GLU A 102 11.68 -0.34 6.19
N LYS A 103 10.68 -0.19 5.29
CA LYS A 103 10.31 1.13 4.76
C LYS A 103 9.68 2.05 5.82
N LEU A 104 9.08 1.49 6.87
CA LEU A 104 8.54 2.27 7.99
C LEU A 104 9.60 2.84 8.92
N ASN A 105 10.84 2.32 8.92
CA ASN A 105 11.90 2.87 9.76
C ASN A 105 12.20 4.35 9.46
N ASN A 106 11.97 4.77 8.21
CA ASN A 106 12.16 6.16 7.76
C ASN A 106 10.88 6.99 7.80
N TYR A 107 9.76 6.44 8.28
CA TYR A 107 8.48 7.14 8.32
C TYR A 107 8.34 7.95 9.62
N ASN A 108 8.25 9.28 9.50
CA ASN A 108 8.01 10.14 10.66
C ASN A 108 6.53 10.13 11.07
N GLU A 109 6.15 9.09 11.82
CA GLU A 109 4.77 8.89 12.26
C GLU A 109 4.26 10.03 13.15
N TYR A 110 5.13 10.57 14.01
CA TYR A 110 4.77 11.67 14.93
C TYR A 110 4.40 12.95 14.18
N GLU A 111 5.23 13.36 13.21
CA GLU A 111 4.97 14.56 12.41
C GLU A 111 3.66 14.42 11.62
N ALA A 112 3.42 13.26 11.02
CA ALA A 112 2.18 12.99 10.32
C ALA A 112 0.95 13.05 11.25
N ALA A 113 1.06 12.52 12.47
CA ALA A 113 0.00 12.57 13.48
C ALA A 113 -0.28 14.01 13.93
N LEU A 114 0.76 14.82 14.15
CA LEU A 114 0.64 16.22 14.53
C LEU A 114 -0.08 17.04 13.46
N LEU A 115 0.30 16.88 12.20
CA LEU A 115 -0.36 17.55 11.07
C LEU A 115 -1.82 17.11 10.91
N ALA A 116 -2.10 15.82 11.09
CA ALA A 116 -3.46 15.29 11.07
C ALA A 116 -4.33 15.88 12.18
N ALA A 117 -3.79 15.96 13.41
CA ALA A 117 -4.46 16.50 14.58
C ALA A 117 -4.79 17.98 14.36
N LYS A 118 -3.80 18.81 14.02
CA LYS A 118 -3.99 20.25 13.76
C LYS A 118 -5.01 20.51 12.66
N LYS A 119 -4.96 19.74 11.57
CA LYS A 119 -5.95 19.86 10.48
C LYS A 119 -7.35 19.51 10.96
N LYS A 120 -7.50 18.47 11.80
CA LYS A 120 -8.79 18.03 12.31
C LYS A 120 -9.34 18.98 13.38
N GLU A 121 -8.49 19.49 14.25
CA GLU A 121 -8.81 20.48 15.28
C GLU A 121 -9.38 21.75 14.63
N LYS A 122 -8.70 22.30 13.61
CA LYS A 122 -9.19 23.46 12.85
C LYS A 122 -10.56 23.21 12.22
N GLN A 123 -10.89 21.97 11.84
CA GLN A 123 -12.20 21.61 11.29
C GLN A 123 -13.31 21.49 12.33
N ILE A 124 -12.98 21.40 13.62
CA ILE A 124 -13.97 21.25 14.70
C ILE A 124 -13.96 22.42 15.68
N SER A 125 -13.05 23.38 15.54
CA SER A 125 -12.89 24.53 16.44
C SER A 125 -14.17 25.38 16.57
N TYR A 126 -14.95 25.52 15.50
CA TYR A 126 -16.22 26.25 15.52
C TYR A 126 -17.31 25.62 16.38
N LYS A 127 -17.11 24.39 16.87
CA LYS A 127 -18.11 23.64 17.64
C LYS A 127 -18.08 23.93 19.15
N GLY A 128 -17.08 24.69 19.63
CA GLY A 128 -17.01 25.11 21.04
C GLY A 128 -16.83 23.96 22.04
N PHE A 129 -16.21 22.86 21.63
CA PHE A 129 -15.92 21.73 22.51
C PHE A 129 -14.96 22.12 23.64
N LYS A 130 -15.14 21.51 24.82
CA LYS A 130 -14.16 21.61 25.90
C LYS A 130 -12.87 20.88 25.52
N LYS A 131 -11.74 21.26 26.10
CA LYS A 131 -10.42 20.65 25.84
C LYS A 131 -10.44 19.12 25.92
N ASN A 132 -11.03 18.55 26.97
CA ASN A 132 -11.13 17.09 27.13
C ASN A 132 -11.97 16.41 26.02
N GLU A 133 -13.02 17.07 25.53
CA GLU A 133 -13.85 16.55 24.44
C GLU A 133 -13.07 16.59 23.12
N THR A 134 -12.33 17.69 22.86
CA THR A 134 -11.42 17.83 21.72
C THR A 134 -10.37 16.72 21.71
N LYS A 135 -9.66 16.49 22.84
CA LYS A 135 -8.70 15.38 22.99
C LYS A 135 -9.32 14.02 22.65
N GLN A 136 -10.51 13.73 23.16
CA GLN A 136 -11.19 12.45 22.85
C GLN A 136 -11.55 12.30 21.37
N ILE A 137 -12.07 13.36 20.75
CA ILE A 137 -12.43 13.36 19.33
C ILE A 137 -11.19 13.12 18.46
N LEU A 138 -10.09 13.80 18.77
CA LEU A 138 -8.84 13.69 18.03
C LEU A 138 -8.17 12.34 18.26
N GLY A 139 -8.13 11.84 19.50
CA GLY A 139 -7.61 10.50 19.79
C GLY A 139 -8.32 9.40 18.99
N ARG A 140 -9.66 9.42 18.97
CA ARG A 140 -10.44 8.47 18.14
C ARG A 140 -10.20 8.66 16.65
N PHE A 141 -10.02 9.90 16.19
CA PHE A 141 -9.72 10.20 14.79
C PHE A 141 -8.35 9.64 14.37
N LEU A 142 -7.31 9.89 15.18
CA LEU A 142 -5.96 9.40 14.94
C LEU A 142 -5.88 7.87 15.04
N GLN A 143 -6.58 7.27 16.00
CA GLN A 143 -6.66 5.81 16.09
C GLN A 143 -7.26 5.19 14.82
N ARG A 144 -8.36 5.74 14.27
CA ARG A 144 -8.93 5.28 12.99
C ARG A 144 -8.00 5.52 11.79
N LYS A 145 -7.09 6.49 11.87
CA LYS A 145 -6.03 6.71 10.89
C LYS A 145 -4.86 5.73 11.04
N GLY A 146 -4.86 4.90 12.08
CA GLY A 146 -3.88 3.86 12.31
C GLY A 146 -2.60 4.34 12.99
N PHE A 147 -2.64 5.47 13.70
CA PHE A 147 -1.50 5.91 14.52
C PHE A 147 -1.34 5.01 15.75
N THR A 148 -0.08 4.79 16.16
CA THR A 148 0.23 4.07 17.40
C THR A 148 -0.24 4.83 18.63
N TYR A 149 -0.53 4.10 19.71
CA TYR A 149 -1.03 4.70 20.95
C TYR A 149 -0.04 5.72 21.52
N ASP A 150 1.25 5.38 21.54
CA ASP A 150 2.31 6.25 22.06
C ASP A 150 2.39 7.58 21.29
N VAL A 151 2.29 7.54 19.95
CA VAL A 151 2.27 8.75 19.12
C VAL A 151 1.02 9.59 19.37
N ILE A 152 -0.15 8.95 19.49
CA ILE A 152 -1.40 9.65 19.79
C ILE A 152 -1.30 10.37 21.12
N PHE A 153 -0.86 9.67 22.17
CA PHE A 153 -0.71 10.23 23.49
C PHE A 153 0.24 11.43 23.46
N ARG A 154 1.42 11.25 22.86
CA ARG A 154 2.44 12.28 22.74
C ARG A 154 1.93 13.54 22.02
N VAL A 155 1.23 13.39 20.90
CA VAL A 155 0.68 14.53 20.14
C VAL A 155 -0.39 15.28 20.92
N LEU A 156 -1.27 14.58 21.64
CA LEU A 156 -2.34 15.20 22.40
C LEU A 156 -1.88 15.83 23.71
N ASP A 157 -0.75 15.40 24.26
CA ASP A 157 -0.22 15.94 25.52
C ASP A 157 0.77 17.09 25.29
N GLU A 158 1.72 16.95 24.36
CA GLU A 158 2.78 17.94 24.14
C GLU A 158 2.31 19.23 23.44
N HIS A 159 1.24 19.16 22.64
CA HIS A 159 0.74 20.33 21.87
C HIS A 159 -0.47 20.99 22.50
N ASP A 160 -0.82 20.58 23.71
CA ASP A 160 -1.91 21.16 24.51
C ASP A 160 -3.27 21.22 23.79
N ILE A 161 -3.43 20.34 22.80
CA ILE A 161 -4.67 20.12 22.02
C ILE A 161 -5.79 19.58 22.93
#